data_AF-A0A8S2T923-F1
#
_entry.id   AF-A0A8S2T923-F1
#
_cell.length_a   1.000
_cell.length_b   1.000
_cell.length_c   1.000
_cell.angle_alpha   90.00
_cell.angle_beta   90.00
_cell.angle_gamma   90.00
#
_symmetry.space_group_name_H-M   'P 1'
#
loop_
_entity.id
_entity.type
_entity.pdbx_description
1 polymer ?
#
loop_
_entity_poly.entity_id
_entity_poly.type
_entity_poly.pdbx_seq_one_letter_code
_entity_poly.pdbx_strand_id
1 'polypeptide(L)' 'MANKSCRLPDGSYRLQKKGYEEVHVPALKPSALDPGEVLYPIANLPKYAQPAFESYKVLNRIQSRMVKAALESDE' A
#
# COMPACT_ATOMS: atom_id res chain seq x y z
N MET A 1 2.51 0.57 24.91
CA MET A 1 2.47 -0.31 23.72
C MET A 1 1.67 -1.55 24.07
N ALA A 2 0.64 -1.90 23.28
CA ALA A 2 -0.19 -3.07 23.53
C ALA A 2 0.55 -4.41 23.28
N ASN A 3 1.61 -4.37 22.48
CA ASN A 3 2.35 -5.56 22.06
C ASN A 3 3.53 -5.81 23.01
N LYS A 4 3.60 -7.02 23.59
CA LYS A 4 4.71 -7.42 24.50
C LYS A 4 6.02 -7.76 23.77
N SER A 5 5.96 -8.01 22.46
CA SER A 5 7.14 -8.29 21.62
C SER A 5 6.94 -7.73 20.21
N CYS A 6 8.05 -7.37 19.57
CA CYS A 6 8.09 -6.84 18.20
C CYS A 6 8.95 -7.76 17.33
N ARG A 7 8.35 -8.32 16.27
CA ARG A 7 9.06 -9.09 15.24
C ARG A 7 9.45 -8.14 14.12
N LEU A 8 10.72 -8.18 13.72
CA LEU A 8 11.23 -7.39 12.60
C LEU A 8 11.27 -8.27 11.33
N PRO A 9 11.18 -7.65 10.14
CA PRO A 9 11.35 -8.36 8.88
C PRO A 9 12.70 -9.07 8.77
N ASP A 10 12.75 -10.15 7.99
CA ASP A 10 13.99 -10.86 7.71
C ASP A 10 15.03 -9.93 7.06
N GLY A 11 16.29 -10.09 7.47
CA GLY A 11 17.38 -9.19 7.07
C GLY A 11 17.51 -7.93 7.93
N SER A 12 16.64 -7.73 8.93
CA SER A 12 16.85 -6.68 9.94
C SER A 12 17.99 -7.06 10.87
N TYR A 13 18.86 -6.10 11.19
CA TYR A 13 19.98 -6.32 12.12
C TYR A 13 20.10 -5.19 13.13
N ARG A 14 20.75 -5.50 14.26
CA ARG A 14 20.95 -4.58 15.37
C ARG A 14 22.44 -4.34 15.57
N LEU A 15 22.84 -3.08 15.68
CA LEU A 15 24.20 -2.67 16.00
C LEU A 15 24.21 -1.94 17.34
N GLN A 16 24.82 -2.56 18.35
CA GLN A 16 25.04 -1.90 19.64
C GLN A 16 26.30 -1.06 19.56
N LYS A 17 26.17 0.25 19.81
CA LYS A 17 27.28 1.21 19.88
C LYS A 17 27.30 1.86 21.27
N LYS A 18 28.40 2.55 21.59
CA LYS A 18 28.51 3.23 22.89
C LYS A 18 27.50 4.38 22.94
N GLY A 19 26.47 4.23 23.79
CA GLY A 19 25.45 5.25 24.03
C GLY A 19 24.20 5.16 23.15
N TYR A 20 24.14 4.24 22.19
CA TYR A 20 22.95 4.03 21.36
C TYR A 20 22.93 2.68 20.66
N GLU A 21 21.75 2.26 20.24
CA GLU A 21 21.52 1.07 19.42
C GLU A 21 20.94 1.50 18.07
N GLU A 22 21.51 1.00 16.98
CA GLU A 22 20.92 1.17 15.65
C GLU A 22 20.19 -0.11 15.27
N VAL A 23 18.95 0.04 14.82
CA VAL A 23 18.18 -1.06 14.23
C VAL A 23 17.96 -0.73 12.77
N HIS A 24 18.56 -1.53 11.89
CA HIS A 24 18.40 -1.38 10.44
C HIS A 24 17.33 -2.35 9.98
N VAL A 25 16.30 -1.83 9.32
CA VAL A 25 15.21 -2.61 8.74
C VAL A 25 15.28 -2.44 7.23
N PRO A 26 15.48 -3.51 6.43
CA PRO A 26 15.58 -3.41 4.99
C PRO A 26 14.25 -2.98 4.36
N ALA A 27 14.33 -2.35 3.19
CA ALA A 27 13.15 -2.03 2.40
C ALA A 27 12.42 -3.32 1.98
N LEU A 28 11.12 -3.39 2.25
CA LEU A 28 10.29 -4.51 1.81
C LEU A 28 10.16 -4.48 0.28
N LYS A 29 10.29 -5.65 -0.34
CA LYS A 29 10.00 -5.80 -1.77
C LYS A 29 8.50 -5.61 -2.00
N PRO A 30 8.08 -4.83 -3.02
CA PRO A 30 6.67 -4.74 -3.39
C PRO A 30 6.12 -6.14 -3.67
N SER A 31 4.93 -6.44 -3.15
CA SER A 31 4.26 -7.71 -3.45
C SER A 31 4.07 -7.85 -4.96
N ALA A 32 4.18 -9.05 -5.51
CA ALA A 32 3.86 -9.30 -6.91
C ALA A 32 2.39 -8.96 -7.18
N LEU A 33 2.07 -8.52 -8.40
CA LEU A 33 0.68 -8.33 -8.82
C LEU A 33 -0.02 -9.69 -8.86
N ASP A 34 -1.22 -9.77 -8.29
CA ASP A 34 -2.00 -10.99 -8.34
C ASP A 34 -2.49 -11.25 -9.78
N PRO A 35 -2.71 -12.52 -10.19
CA PRO A 35 -3.21 -12.82 -11.53
C PRO A 35 -4.61 -12.21 -11.72
N GLY A 36 -4.70 -11.18 -12.58
CA GLY A 36 -5.94 -10.41 -12.83
C GLY A 36 -5.96 -9.01 -12.20
N GLU A 37 -4.91 -8.64 -11.45
CA GLU A 37 -4.79 -7.30 -10.90
C GLU A 37 -4.26 -6.31 -11.94
N VAL A 38 -5.12 -5.39 -12.39
CA VAL A 38 -4.80 -4.33 -13.34
C VAL A 38 -5.07 -2.98 -12.68
N LEU A 39 -4.22 -1.98 -12.98
CA LEU A 39 -4.46 -0.62 -12.55
C LEU A 39 -5.75 -0.09 -13.19
N TYR A 40 -6.69 0.36 -12.36
CA TYR A 40 -8.00 0.79 -12.82
C TYR A 40 -7.89 2.16 -13.51
N PRO A 41 -8.25 2.28 -14.79
CA PRO A 41 -8.20 3.56 -15.48
C PRO A 41 -9.32 4.48 -14.99
N ILE A 42 -9.00 5.77 -14.85
CA ILE A 42 -9.98 6.77 -14.38
C ILE A 42 -11.14 6.93 -15.38
N ALA A 43 -10.92 6.63 -16.66
CA ALA A 43 -11.98 6.60 -17.67
C ALA A 43 -13.10 5.58 -17.35
N ASN A 44 -12.80 4.52 -16.59
CA ASN A 44 -13.79 3.53 -16.17
C ASN A 44 -14.50 3.92 -14.86
N LEU A 45 -14.12 5.02 -14.20
CA LEU A 45 -14.84 5.51 -13.03
C LEU A 45 -16.20 6.11 -13.45
N PRO A 46 -17.18 6.17 -12.52
CA PRO A 46 -18.42 6.88 -12.76
C PRO A 46 -18.19 8.35 -13.15
N LYS A 47 -18.96 8.86 -14.11
CA LYS A 47 -18.77 10.22 -14.67
C LYS A 47 -18.77 11.33 -13.62
N TYR A 48 -19.51 11.16 -12.52
CA TYR A 48 -19.55 12.14 -11.43
C TYR A 48 -18.25 12.17 -10.61
N ALA A 49 -17.50 11.06 -10.55
CA ALA A 49 -16.26 10.93 -9.79
C ALA A 49 -15.01 11.26 -10.61
N GLN A 50 -15.07 11.19 -11.95
CA GLN A 50 -13.94 11.47 -12.84
C GLN A 50 -13.30 12.86 -12.67
N PRO A 51 -14.05 13.97 -12.47
CA PRO A 51 -13.46 15.30 -12.33
C PRO A 51 -12.52 15.43 -11.13
N ALA A 52 -12.69 14.61 -10.08
CA ALA A 52 -11.80 14.62 -8.92
C ALA A 52 -10.39 14.12 -9.23
N PHE A 53 -10.21 13.43 -10.36
CA PHE A 53 -8.96 12.80 -10.77
C PHE A 53 -8.42 13.32 -12.11
N GLU A 54 -8.76 14.55 -12.50
CA GLU A 54 -8.43 15.16 -13.80
C GLU A 54 -6.92 15.11 -14.14
N SER A 55 -6.05 15.19 -13.14
CA SER A 55 -4.59 15.13 -13.30
C SER A 55 -4.01 13.72 -13.40
N TYR A 56 -4.84 12.68 -13.26
CA TYR A 56 -4.41 11.28 -13.16
C TYR A 56 -4.99 10.43 -14.30
N LYS A 57 -4.23 9.42 -14.73
CA LYS A 57 -4.66 8.48 -15.79
C LYS A 57 -5.19 7.17 -15.22
N VAL A 58 -4.59 6.70 -14.13
CA VAL A 58 -4.89 5.42 -13.48
C VAL A 58 -4.91 5.59 -11.97
N LEU A 59 -5.73 4.79 -11.30
CA LEU A 59 -5.70 4.63 -9.85
C LEU A 59 -4.48 3.80 -9.43
N ASN A 60 -4.01 4.02 -8.19
CA ASN A 60 -2.94 3.19 -7.64
C ASN A 60 -3.44 1.76 -7.36
N ARG A 61 -2.53 0.85 -7.03
CA ARG A 61 -2.82 -0.57 -6.81
C ARG A 61 -3.93 -0.81 -5.78
N ILE A 62 -3.85 -0.15 -4.61
CA ILE A 62 -4.82 -0.32 -3.52
C ILE A 62 -6.19 0.26 -3.91
N GLN A 63 -6.20 1.45 -4.48
CA GLN A 63 -7.41 2.10 -4.99
C GLN A 63 -8.09 1.25 -6.07
N SER A 64 -7.31 0.63 -6.95
CA SER A 64 -7.82 -0.26 -8.01
C SER A 64 -8.48 -1.52 -7.45
N ARG A 65 -7.99 -2.05 -6.31
CA ARG A 65 -8.65 -3.16 -5.60
C ARG A 65 -9.93 -2.72 -4.91
N MET A 66 -9.93 -1.52 -4.34
CA MET A 66 -11.04 -1.03 -3.50
C MET A 66 -12.17 -0.37 -4.29
N VAL A 67 -11.97 -0.01 -5.56
CA VAL A 67 -12.94 0.77 -6.35
C VAL A 67 -14.35 0.17 -6.34
N LYS A 68 -14.47 -1.15 -6.43
CA LYS A 68 -15.76 -1.85 -6.41
C LYS A 68 -16.45 -1.70 -5.05
N ALA A 69 -15.72 -1.98 -3.97
CA ALA A 69 -16.27 -1.84 -2.62
C ALA A 69 -16.59 -0.37 -2.28
N ALA A 70 -15.85 0.60 -2.81
CA ALA A 70 -16.04 2.01 -2.49
C ALA A 70 -17.15 2.70 -3.29
N LEU A 71 -17.53 2.16 -4.47
CA LEU A 71 -18.48 2.82 -5.38
C LEU A 71 -19.69 1.96 -5.76
N GLU A 72 -19.61 0.63 -5.62
CA GLU A 72 -20.67 -0.30 -6.01
C GLU A 72 -21.43 -0.90 -4.81
N SER A 73 -20.94 -0.71 -3.57
CA SER A 73 -21.52 -1.24 -2.34
C SER A 73 -21.45 -0.21 -1.22
N ASP A 74 -22.51 -0.12 -0.40
CA ASP A 74 -22.60 0.72 0.81
C ASP A 74 -22.44 -0.10 2.10
N GLU A 75 -22.20 -1.42 1.99
CA GLU A 75 -21.88 -2.35 3.10
C GLU A 75 -20.42 -2.27 3.53
#